data_AF-A0A2N2YVN1-F1
#
_entry.id   AF-A0A2N2YVN1-F1
#
_cell.length_a   1.000
_cell.length_b   1.000
_cell.length_c   1.000
_cell.angle_alpha   90.00
_cell.angle_beta   90.00
_cell.angle_gamma   90.00
#
_symmetry.space_group_name_H-M   'P 1'
#
loop_
_entity.id
_entity.type
_entity.pdbx_description
1 polymer ?
#
loop_
_entity_poly.entity_id
_entity_poly.type
_entity_poly.pdbx_seq_one_letter_code
_entity_poly.pdbx_strand_id
1 'polypeptide(L)' 'LLKSTIEDLADDDGWASLAVVGALINKKRPDFDPRNYGFSKLTPLIKSLGEHFEVDEREVEKSRIKHIYLRIKK' A
#
# COMPACT_ATOMS: atom_id res chain seq x y z
N LEU A 1 11.33 -1.32 -4.60
CA LEU A 1 10.76 -0.64 -3.41
C LEU A 1 9.34 -1.09 -3.15
N LEU A 2 8.33 -0.63 -3.90
CA LEU A 2 6.93 -0.97 -3.60
C LEU A 2 6.64 -2.47 -3.73
N LYS A 3 6.94 -3.09 -4.88
CA LYS A 3 6.78 -4.54 -5.10
C LYS A 3 7.49 -5.36 -4.03
N SER A 4 8.81 -5.16 -3.87
CA SER A 4 9.62 -5.85 -2.85
C SER A 4 9.06 -5.69 -1.42
N THR A 5 8.57 -4.50 -1.05
CA THR A 5 8.00 -4.29 0.29
C THR A 5 6.65 -5.00 0.46
N ILE A 6 5.84 -5.07 -0.60
CA ILE A 6 4.58 -5.81 -0.58
C ILE A 6 4.86 -7.31 -0.54
N GLU A 7 5.83 -7.82 -1.29
CA GLU A 7 6.27 -9.23 -1.24
C GLU A 7 6.75 -9.63 0.15
N ASP A 8 7.55 -8.78 0.81
CA ASP A 8 8.03 -9.04 2.17
C ASP A 8 6.92 -9.07 3.24
N LEU A 9 5.76 -8.49 2.95
CA LEU A 9 4.65 -8.29 3.90
C LEU A 9 3.36 -9.00 3.50
N ALA A 10 3.36 -9.66 2.35
CA ALA A 10 2.20 -10.36 1.85
C ALA A 10 1.91 -11.58 2.75
N ASP A 11 0.64 -11.78 3.05
CA ASP A 11 0.14 -13.00 3.65
C ASP A 11 0.10 -14.16 2.64
N ASP A 12 -0.38 -15.32 3.08
CA ASP A 12 -0.48 -16.54 2.25
C ASP A 12 -1.39 -16.35 1.01
N ASP A 13 -2.34 -15.40 1.06
CA ASP A 13 -3.22 -15.05 -0.06
C ASP A 13 -2.62 -13.96 -0.97
N GLY A 14 -1.41 -13.49 -0.66
CA GLY A 14 -0.67 -12.49 -1.41
C GLY A 14 -1.03 -11.04 -1.06
N TRP A 15 -1.77 -10.80 0.02
CA TRP A 15 -2.22 -9.47 0.44
C TRP A 15 -1.34 -8.87 1.53
N ALA A 16 -1.00 -7.59 1.39
CA ALA A 16 -0.26 -6.83 2.38
C ALA A 16 -1.08 -5.60 2.85
N SER A 17 -1.09 -5.33 4.15
CA SER A 17 -1.75 -4.14 4.71
C SER A 17 -0.99 -2.86 4.33
N LEU A 18 -1.67 -1.89 3.71
CA LEU A 18 -1.10 -0.61 3.31
C LEU A 18 -0.47 0.14 4.51
N ALA A 19 -1.06 0.00 5.70
CA ALA A 19 -0.53 0.64 6.91
C ALA A 19 0.88 0.12 7.25
N VAL A 20 1.05 -1.20 7.18
CA VAL A 20 2.34 -1.86 7.45
C VAL A 20 3.33 -1.60 6.30
N VAL A 21 2.86 -1.63 5.05
CA VAL A 21 3.65 -1.29 3.86
C VAL A 21 4.20 0.13 3.98
N GLY A 22 3.36 1.11 4.33
CA GLY A 22 3.79 2.51 4.52
C GLY A 22 4.82 2.65 5.63
N ALA A 23 4.63 1.97 6.77
CA ALA A 23 5.60 1.97 7.86
C ALA A 23 6.95 1.37 7.44
N LEU A 24 6.95 0.26 6.70
CA LEU A 24 8.17 -0.37 6.21
C LEU A 24 8.86 0.46 5.11
N ILE A 25 8.11 1.13 4.24
CA ILE A 25 8.68 2.09 3.27
C ILE A 25 9.41 3.21 4.01
N ASN A 26 8.78 3.84 5.01
CA ASN A 26 9.41 4.90 5.79
C ASN A 26 10.68 4.41 6.52
N LYS A 27 10.70 3.15 6.98
CA LYS A 27 11.89 2.55 7.60
C LYS A 27 13.01 2.28 6.60
N LYS A 28 12.68 1.73 5.41
CA LYS A 28 13.65 1.39 4.36
C LYS A 28 14.16 2.62 3.60
N ARG A 29 13.30 3.62 3.43
CA ARG A 29 13.52 4.82 2.63
C ARG A 29 12.84 6.02 3.28
N PRO A 30 13.46 6.63 4.31
CA PRO A 30 12.88 7.77 5.03
C PRO A 30 12.64 9.02 4.16
N ASP A 31 13.36 9.15 3.04
CA ASP A 31 13.21 10.20 2.03
C ASP A 31 12.02 9.99 1.07
N PHE A 32 11.34 8.84 1.16
CA PHE A 32 10.21 8.55 0.30
C PHE A 32 8.98 9.38 0.71
N ASP A 33 8.50 10.22 -0.20
CA ASP A 33 7.30 11.02 -0.01
C ASP A 33 6.40 10.96 -1.26
N PRO A 34 5.15 10.46 -1.16
CA PRO A 34 4.19 10.46 -2.28
C PRO A 34 3.97 11.83 -2.93
N ARG A 35 4.16 12.91 -2.17
CA ARG A 35 3.99 14.30 -2.63
C ARG A 35 5.02 14.70 -3.68
N ASN A 36 6.21 14.10 -3.63
CA ASN A 36 7.25 14.29 -4.66
C ASN A 36 6.82 13.72 -6.03
N TYR A 37 5.76 12.90 -6.06
CA TYR A 37 5.18 12.31 -7.26
C TYR A 37 3.82 12.91 -7.62
N GLY A 38 3.40 14.00 -6.97
CA GLY A 38 2.11 14.67 -7.23
C GLY A 38 0.92 14.07 -6.48
N PHE A 39 1.14 13.19 -5.49
CA PHE A 39 0.06 12.55 -4.73
C PHE A 39 0.00 13.04 -3.30
N SER A 40 -1.21 13.33 -2.80
CA SER A 40 -1.40 13.82 -1.43
C SER A 40 -1.10 12.78 -0.35
N LYS A 41 -1.20 11.49 -0.68
CA LYS A 41 -1.03 10.35 0.23
C LYS A 41 -0.49 9.13 -0.53
N LEU A 42 -0.06 8.11 0.19
CA LEU A 42 0.40 6.85 -0.40
C LEU A 42 -0.72 6.13 -1.17
N THR A 43 -1.95 6.12 -0.65
CA THR A 43 -3.08 5.44 -1.29
C THR A 43 -3.32 5.87 -2.75
N PRO A 44 -3.48 7.17 -3.08
CA PRO A 44 -3.68 7.58 -4.47
C PRO A 44 -2.46 7.29 -5.37
N LEU A 45 -1.24 7.33 -4.84
CA LEU A 45 -0.03 6.91 -5.57
C LEU A 45 -0.07 5.41 -5.91
N ILE A 46 -0.48 4.54 -4.98
CA ILE A 46 -0.58 3.11 -5.26
C ILE A 46 -1.71 2.83 -6.26
N LYS A 47 -2.86 3.50 -6.11
CA LYS A 47 -3.98 3.37 -7.05
C LYS A 47 -3.63 3.82 -8.47
N SER A 48 -2.81 4.85 -8.64
CA SER A 48 -2.34 5.26 -9.97
C SER A 48 -1.41 4.24 -10.62
N LEU A 49 -0.82 3.33 -9.84
CA LEU A 49 0.00 2.21 -10.30
C LEU A 49 -0.86 0.93 -10.46
N GLY A 50 -2.15 1.07 -10.78
CA GLY A 50 -3.13 -0.02 -10.85
C GLY A 50 -2.78 -1.14 -11.85
N GLU A 51 -1.89 -0.92 -12.80
CA GLU A 51 -1.35 -1.97 -13.68
C GLU A 51 -0.47 -2.98 -12.93
N HIS A 52 0.09 -2.59 -11.79
CA HIS A 52 1.00 -3.42 -11.00
C HIS A 52 0.40 -3.94 -9.71
N PHE A 53 -0.65 -3.29 -9.21
CA PHE A 53 -1.22 -3.58 -7.90
C PHE A 53 -2.74 -3.71 -7.95
N GLU A 54 -3.23 -4.69 -7.21
CA GLU A 54 -4.63 -4.81 -6.82
C GLU A 54 -4.81 -4.15 -5.46
N VAL A 55 -5.90 -3.39 -5.30
CA VAL A 55 -6.19 -2.62 -4.10
C VAL A 55 -7.57 -3.03 -3.59
N ASP A 56 -7.62 -3.51 -2.35
CA ASP A 56 -8.85 -3.91 -1.69
C ASP A 56 -9.10 -3.00 -0.48
N GLU A 57 -10.25 -2.33 -0.47
CA GLU A 57 -10.67 -1.44 0.63
C GLU A 57 -11.75 -2.14 1.46
N ARG A 58 -11.38 -2.56 2.67
CA ARG A 58 -12.27 -3.21 3.62
C ARG A 58 -12.78 -2.20 4.64
N GLU A 59 -14.09 -2.05 4.72
CA GLU A 59 -14.72 -1.28 5.77
C GLU A 59 -14.70 -2.06 7.08
N VAL A 60 -14.35 -1.38 8.17
CA VAL A 60 -14.43 -1.98 9.50
C VAL A 60 -15.79 -1.63 10.08
N GLU A 61 -16.54 -2.65 10.52
CA GLU A 61 -17.85 -2.45 11.13
C GLU A 61 -17.79 -1.39 12.23
N LYS A 62 -18.76 -0.45 12.19
CA LYS A 62 -18.90 0.65 13.14
C LYS A 62 -17.73 1.65 13.19
N SER A 63 -16.87 1.68 12.17
CA SER A 63 -15.78 2.64 12.06
C SER A 63 -15.82 3.44 10.75
N ARG A 64 -15.33 4.68 10.79
CA ARG A 64 -15.06 5.47 9.58
C ARG A 64 -13.70 5.12 8.95
N ILE A 65 -12.97 4.20 9.57
CA ILE A 65 -11.64 3.78 9.14
C ILE A 65 -11.78 2.68 8.09
N LYS A 66 -11.10 2.86 6.96
CA LYS A 66 -10.97 1.86 5.90
C LYS A 66 -9.60 1.19 6.03
N HIS A 67 -9.59 -0.14 6.07
CA HIS A 67 -8.37 -0.92 5.93
C HIS A 67 -8.11 -1.13 4.44
N ILE A 68 -6.88 -0.85 4.02
CA ILE A 68 -6.50 -0.99 2.61
C ILE A 68 -5.46 -2.09 2.51
N TYR A 69 -5.71 -3.04 1.63
CA TYR A 69 -4.83 -4.16 1.33
C TYR A 69 -4.34 -4.06 -0.11
N LEU A 70 -3.10 -4.49 -0.33
CA LEU A 70 -2.42 -4.44 -1.61
C LEU A 70 -1.96 -5.84 -2.01
N ARG A 71 -2.15 -6.21 -3.27
CA ARG A 71 -1.58 -7.44 -3.85
C ARG A 71 -0.88 -7.11 -5.17
N ILE A 72 0.18 -7.82 -5.48
CA ILE A 72 0.90 -7.64 -6.76
C ILE A 72 0.14 -8.37 -7.86
N LYS A 73 -0.12 -7.65 -8.97
CA LYS A 73 -0.66 -8.27 -10.18
C LYS A 73 0.46 -9.02 -10.91
N LYS A 74 0.18 -10.27 -11.29
CA LYS A 74 1.04 -11.10 -12.12
C LYS A 74 0.91 -10.71 -13.59
#